data_AF-A0A1H9BA32-F1
#
_entry.id   AF-A0A1H9BA32-F1
#
_cell.length_a   1.000
_cell.length_b   1.000
_cell.length_c   1.000
_cell.angle_alpha   90.00
_cell.angle_beta   90.00
_cell.angle_gamma   90.00
#
_symmetry.space_group_name_H-M   'P 1'
#
loop_
_entity.id
_entity.type
_entity.pdbx_description
1 polymer ?
#
loop_
_entity_poly.entity_id
_entity_poly.type
_entity_poly.pdbx_seq_one_letter_code
_entity_poly.pdbx_strand_id
1 'polypeptide(L)'
;MKPGESKNVPEEIEAFRKAFDDLLKQAGIKQLIVLIDDLDRCLPDTAIETLEAVRLFVFTSRTAFIVAADEAMIEYSVRKHFPELPDTTGPRDYARNYLEKLIQIPFRIPALGETETRIYVTLLLIGAELGEDDPAYSALIAVARELLKRPWKTAGLDAQTVKTALGDKAAKVQNALTLSDQIGPILASGTQGNPRQIKRFLNTLLLRHQTALARGFGDEVKLPVLAKLMLAERFLSRLFDQIASAAARDPDGRCADLAALEAAALDEKPVPKAKRTGPKISVIDDTKPTLVPDSKDSAILTEWKAADAIRAWARLSPALAEVDLRPYLFVTKDRKDYFGAASVLGRLAAVVEKLLGPKLAVQAFEGELKQLVPAEATQVFEELRGRVMGGDAFDTVPPGIDGLAVLVRAHPTLQANLLDLLEALPADRCGPWPASGWEGVVKDSDAVARFEKLLQGWSTSGSSFLKPTASAALRTRKGGR
;
A
#
# COMPACT_ATOMS: atom_id res chain seq x y z
N MET A 1 -34.86 49.04 42.95
CA MET A 1 -33.85 48.34 42.15
C MET A 1 -32.51 49.02 42.43
N LYS A 2 -31.57 48.32 43.10
CA LYS A 2 -30.19 48.79 43.24
C LYS A 2 -29.33 48.05 42.20
N PRO A 3 -28.32 48.70 41.60
CA PRO A 3 -27.54 48.15 40.50
C PRO A 3 -26.77 46.93 40.99
N GLY A 4 -26.77 45.86 40.19
CA GLY A 4 -26.16 44.58 40.53
C GLY A 4 -24.67 44.72 40.83
N GLU A 5 -24.27 44.25 42.01
CA GLU A 5 -22.88 44.02 42.36
C GLU A 5 -22.26 43.11 41.30
N SER A 6 -21.22 43.61 40.64
CA SER A 6 -20.29 42.78 39.88
C SER A 6 -19.60 41.85 40.87
N LYS A 7 -20.17 40.65 41.03
CA LYS A 7 -19.66 39.63 41.93
C LYS A 7 -18.22 39.25 41.56
N ASN A 8 -17.35 39.19 42.57
CA ASN A 8 -15.96 38.79 42.40
C ASN A 8 -15.90 37.28 42.11
N VAL A 9 -15.66 36.94 40.83
CA VAL A 9 -15.48 35.55 40.35
C VAL A 9 -14.52 34.70 41.20
N PRO A 10 -13.39 35.23 41.74
CA PRO A 10 -12.49 34.43 42.58
C PRO A 10 -13.13 33.93 43.89
N GLU A 11 -13.96 34.73 44.54
CA GLU A 11 -14.60 34.38 45.81
C GLU A 11 -15.66 33.28 45.62
N GLU A 12 -16.40 33.30 44.51
CA GLU A 12 -17.38 32.25 44.18
C GLU A 12 -16.70 30.90 43.91
N ILE A 13 -15.54 30.91 43.24
CA ILE A 13 -14.74 29.69 43.00
C ILE A 13 -14.24 29.11 44.32
N GLU A 14 -13.77 29.94 45.24
CA GLU A 14 -13.28 29.49 46.54
C GLU A 14 -14.42 28.96 47.44
N ALA A 15 -15.57 29.63 47.44
CA ALA A 15 -16.77 29.17 48.12
C ALA A 15 -17.26 27.82 47.55
N PHE A 16 -17.24 27.67 46.23
CA PHE A 16 -17.58 26.41 45.55
C PHE A 16 -16.63 25.29 45.98
N ARG A 17 -15.31 25.52 45.98
CA ARG A 17 -14.32 24.53 46.39
C ARG A 17 -14.56 24.05 47.82
N LYS A 18 -14.83 24.98 48.74
CA LYS A 18 -15.10 24.64 50.14
C LYS A 18 -16.37 23.81 50.29
N ALA A 19 -17.46 24.21 49.61
CA ALA A 19 -18.71 23.47 49.62
C ALA A 19 -18.54 22.05 49.03
N PHE A 20 -17.76 21.93 47.96
CA PHE A 20 -17.48 20.65 47.31
C PHE A 20 -16.62 19.74 48.19
N ASP A 21 -15.57 20.26 48.81
CA ASP A 21 -14.73 19.49 49.75
C ASP A 21 -15.53 19.00 50.97
N ASP A 22 -16.43 19.84 51.50
CA ASP A 22 -17.30 19.45 52.62
C ASP A 22 -18.35 18.41 52.20
N LEU A 23 -18.88 18.51 50.97
CA LEU A 23 -19.75 17.48 50.39
C LEU A 23 -19.02 16.14 50.28
N LEU A 24 -17.79 16.12 49.76
CA LEU A 24 -16.99 14.89 49.66
C LEU A 24 -16.72 14.27 51.03
N LYS A 25 -16.44 15.10 52.06
CA LYS A 25 -16.29 14.62 53.44
C LYS A 25 -17.58 14.02 53.99
N GLN A 26 -18.71 14.71 53.85
CA GLN A 26 -20.01 14.23 54.34
C GLN A 26 -20.46 12.94 53.63
N ALA A 27 -20.16 12.81 52.34
CA ALA A 27 -20.40 11.60 51.56
C ALA A 27 -19.44 10.44 51.90
N GLY A 28 -18.44 10.65 52.76
CA GLY A 28 -17.44 9.64 53.11
C GLY A 28 -16.49 9.28 51.96
N ILE A 29 -16.41 10.11 50.92
CA ILE A 29 -15.56 9.88 49.75
C ILE A 29 -14.12 10.26 50.11
N LYS A 30 -13.23 9.27 50.13
CA LYS A 30 -11.80 9.47 50.38
C LYS A 30 -11.09 10.13 49.21
N GLN A 31 -11.48 9.76 47.98
CA GLN A 31 -10.94 10.28 46.74
C GLN A 31 -11.96 10.15 45.62
N LEU A 32 -12.19 11.22 44.86
CA LEU A 32 -13.02 11.23 43.67
C LEU A 32 -12.12 11.12 42.42
N ILE A 33 -12.36 10.13 41.57
CA ILE A 33 -11.64 9.97 40.30
C ILE A 33 -12.64 10.17 39.16
N VAL A 34 -12.38 11.16 38.31
CA VAL A 34 -13.20 11.47 37.13
C VAL A 34 -12.43 11.03 35.89
N LEU A 35 -12.93 10.01 35.20
CA LEU A 35 -12.37 9.55 33.92
C LEU A 35 -13.13 10.23 32.77
N ILE A 36 -12.38 10.87 31.88
CA ILE A 36 -12.87 11.53 30.69
C ILE A 36 -12.20 10.85 29.51
N ASP A 37 -12.99 10.14 28.70
CA ASP A 37 -12.53 9.41 27.52
C ASP A 37 -13.09 10.04 26.24
N ASP A 38 -12.46 9.78 25.10
CA ASP A 38 -12.87 10.23 23.76
C ASP A 38 -13.06 11.77 23.62
N LEU A 39 -12.34 12.57 24.42
CA LEU A 39 -12.42 14.03 24.36
C LEU A 39 -11.99 14.60 22.99
N ASP A 40 -11.08 13.89 22.32
CA ASP A 40 -10.62 14.16 20.96
C ASP A 40 -11.68 13.94 19.86
N ARG A 41 -12.83 13.33 20.20
CA ARG A 41 -13.98 13.20 19.28
C ARG A 41 -14.98 14.35 19.40
N CYS A 42 -14.86 15.17 20.43
CA CYS A 42 -15.69 16.35 20.60
C CYS A 42 -15.38 17.41 19.53
N LEU A 43 -16.34 18.31 19.29
CA LEU A 43 -16.06 19.52 18.53
C LEU A 43 -14.97 20.33 19.24
N PRO A 44 -14.12 21.05 18.50
CA PRO A 44 -13.03 21.83 19.07
C PRO A 44 -13.41 22.70 20.26
N ASP A 45 -14.48 23.48 20.15
CA ASP A 45 -14.93 24.37 21.23
C ASP A 45 -15.33 23.59 22.49
N THR A 46 -16.11 22.51 22.32
CA THR A 46 -16.53 21.64 23.43
C THR A 46 -15.34 20.96 24.10
N ALA A 47 -14.32 20.54 23.34
CA ALA A 47 -13.13 19.92 23.88
C ALA A 47 -12.33 20.91 24.76
N ILE A 48 -12.17 22.15 24.29
CA ILE A 48 -11.47 23.21 25.04
C ILE A 48 -12.26 23.64 26.27
N GLU A 49 -13.56 23.91 26.14
CA GLU A 49 -14.42 24.26 27.27
C GLU A 49 -14.40 23.17 28.35
N THR A 50 -14.39 21.89 27.96
CA THR A 50 -14.29 20.76 28.89
C THR A 50 -12.94 20.75 29.60
N LEU A 51 -11.83 20.98 28.90
CA LEU A 51 -10.50 21.05 29.52
C LEU A 51 -10.36 22.23 30.47
N GLU A 52 -10.92 23.39 30.12
CA GLU A 52 -10.94 24.57 30.97
C GLU A 52 -11.81 24.35 32.21
N ALA A 53 -12.98 23.73 32.05
CA ALA A 53 -13.82 23.32 33.16
C ALA A 53 -13.07 22.37 34.09
N VAL A 54 -12.42 21.32 33.56
CA VAL A 54 -11.59 20.40 34.34
C VAL A 54 -10.54 21.16 35.15
N ARG A 55 -9.83 22.12 34.55
CA ARG A 55 -8.86 22.96 35.27
C ARG A 55 -9.45 23.69 36.48
N LEU A 56 -10.70 24.14 36.41
CA LEU A 56 -11.37 24.81 37.53
C LEU A 56 -11.58 23.86 38.72
N PHE A 57 -11.89 22.59 38.45
CA PHE A 57 -12.14 21.55 39.47
C PHE A 57 -10.86 20.84 39.96
N VAL A 58 -9.79 20.81 39.15
CA VAL A 58 -8.52 20.10 39.44
C VAL A 58 -7.81 20.59 40.71
N PHE A 59 -8.13 21.79 41.20
CA PHE A 59 -7.55 22.34 42.44
C PHE A 59 -8.33 22.01 43.72
N THR A 60 -9.36 21.16 43.66
CA THR A 60 -10.07 20.66 44.86
C THR A 60 -9.27 19.54 45.53
N SER A 61 -9.33 19.46 46.86
CA SER A 61 -8.61 18.41 47.57
C SER A 61 -9.29 17.07 47.33
N ARG A 62 -8.51 15.98 47.20
CA ARG A 62 -9.03 14.60 47.03
C ARG A 62 -9.74 14.31 45.70
N THR A 63 -9.55 15.12 44.67
CA THR A 63 -10.08 14.85 43.33
C THR A 63 -8.93 14.58 42.35
N ALA A 64 -9.11 13.62 41.44
CA ALA A 64 -8.20 13.36 40.33
C ALA A 64 -8.98 13.26 39.02
N PHE A 65 -8.49 13.91 37.97
CA PHE A 65 -9.04 13.84 36.62
C PHE A 65 -8.09 13.04 35.73
N ILE A 66 -8.61 12.03 35.04
CA ILE A 66 -7.88 11.22 34.08
C ILE A 66 -8.49 11.51 32.71
N VAL A 67 -7.71 12.10 31.81
CA VAL A 67 -8.15 12.42 30.45
C VAL A 67 -7.44 11.46 29.49
N ALA A 68 -8.22 10.68 28.76
CA ALA A 68 -7.76 9.85 27.64
C ALA A 68 -8.19 10.50 26.33
N ALA A 69 -7.21 10.88 25.50
CA ALA A 69 -7.43 11.55 24.22
C ALA A 69 -6.20 11.41 23.31
N ASP A 70 -6.40 11.51 22.00
CA ASP A 70 -5.30 11.74 21.04
C ASP A 70 -4.76 13.17 21.16
N GLU A 71 -3.49 13.29 21.56
CA GLU A 71 -2.77 14.56 21.72
C GLU A 71 -2.83 15.42 20.45
N ALA A 72 -2.72 14.82 19.26
CA ALA A 72 -2.71 15.56 18.00
C ALA A 72 -4.08 16.15 17.66
N MET A 73 -5.16 15.45 18.02
CA MET A 73 -6.52 15.94 17.84
C MET A 73 -6.85 17.08 18.79
N ILE A 74 -6.38 16.99 20.03
CA ILE A 74 -6.53 18.11 20.99
C ILE A 74 -5.68 19.32 20.54
N GLU A 75 -4.45 19.13 20.06
CA GLU A 75 -3.65 20.21 19.48
C GLU A 75 -4.39 20.91 18.31
N TYR A 76 -5.06 20.13 17.45
CA TYR A 76 -5.89 20.67 16.37
C TYR A 76 -7.06 21.51 16.92
N SER A 77 -7.75 21.01 17.94
CA SER A 77 -8.86 21.72 18.59
C SER A 77 -8.42 23.07 19.17
N VAL A 78 -7.27 23.12 19.85
CA VAL A 78 -6.70 24.38 20.39
C VAL A 78 -6.44 25.40 19.28
N ARG A 79 -5.84 24.96 18.16
CA ARG A 79 -5.53 25.86 17.03
C ARG A 79 -6.78 26.46 16.38
N LYS A 80 -7.86 25.67 16.30
CA LYS A 80 -9.12 26.15 15.72
C LYS A 80 -9.82 27.14 16.65
N HIS A 81 -9.73 26.91 17.95
CA HIS A 81 -10.34 27.77 18.96
C HIS A 81 -9.60 29.12 19.10
N PHE A 82 -8.29 29.16 18.86
CA PHE A 82 -7.46 30.39 18.90
C PHE A 82 -6.76 30.68 17.56
N PRO A 83 -7.47 31.22 16.55
CA PRO A 83 -6.92 31.42 15.20
C PRO A 83 -5.93 32.59 15.05
N GLU A 84 -5.90 33.56 15.97
CA GLU A 84 -5.08 34.79 15.90
C GLU A 84 -3.76 34.70 16.69
N LEU A 85 -3.06 33.57 16.63
CA LEU A 85 -1.80 33.39 17.36
C LEU A 85 -0.62 34.01 16.58
N PRO A 86 0.26 34.83 17.21
CA PRO A 86 1.41 35.44 16.55
C PRO A 86 2.42 34.40 16.04
N ASP A 87 2.89 34.55 14.79
CA ASP A 87 3.88 33.68 14.13
C ASP A 87 5.27 33.64 14.80
N THR A 88 5.51 34.44 15.84
CA THR A 88 6.84 34.63 16.47
C THR A 88 7.25 33.48 17.39
N THR A 89 6.31 32.62 17.79
CA THR A 89 6.55 31.30 18.39
C THR A 89 5.81 30.32 17.52
N GLY A 90 6.52 29.43 16.80
CA GLY A 90 5.91 28.59 15.77
C GLY A 90 4.60 27.91 16.22
N PRO A 91 3.58 27.75 15.35
CA PRO A 91 2.23 27.27 15.69
C PRO A 91 2.14 25.93 16.47
N ARG A 92 3.22 25.14 16.47
CA ARG A 92 3.33 23.88 17.20
C ARG A 92 3.61 24.06 18.69
N ASP A 93 4.31 25.11 19.09
CA ASP A 93 4.74 25.28 20.48
C ASP A 93 3.60 25.79 21.37
N TYR A 94 2.69 26.63 20.86
CA TYR A 94 1.59 27.16 21.67
C TYR A 94 0.59 26.08 22.13
N ALA A 95 0.14 25.21 21.22
CA ALA A 95 -0.85 24.18 21.55
C ALA A 95 -0.30 23.19 22.59
N ARG A 96 0.99 22.84 22.48
CA ARG A 96 1.69 22.03 23.49
C ARG A 96 1.82 22.76 24.81
N ASN A 97 2.26 24.02 24.80
CA ASN A 97 2.35 24.84 26.01
C ASN A 97 0.99 25.02 26.70
N TYR A 98 -0.10 25.06 25.93
CA TYR A 98 -1.46 25.10 26.45
C TYR A 98 -1.82 23.78 27.15
N LEU A 99 -1.52 22.63 26.52
CA LEU A 99 -1.74 21.31 27.13
C LEU A 99 -0.87 21.07 28.36
N GLU A 100 0.40 21.48 28.34
CA GLU A 100 1.31 21.38 29.49
C GLU A 100 0.81 22.18 30.70
N LYS A 101 0.07 23.28 30.48
CA LYS A 101 -0.53 24.08 31.57
C LYS A 101 -1.80 23.45 32.15
N LEU A 102 -2.47 22.59 31.40
CA LEU A 102 -3.74 21.96 31.80
C LEU A 102 -3.52 20.56 32.38
N ILE A 103 -2.62 19.79 31.78
CA ILE A 103 -2.32 18.41 32.14
C ILE A 103 -1.07 18.40 33.03
N GLN A 104 -1.27 18.12 34.32
CA GLN A 104 -0.18 18.08 35.29
C GLN A 104 0.79 16.92 35.05
N ILE A 105 0.26 15.75 34.68
CA ILE A 105 1.03 14.52 34.48
C ILE A 105 0.62 13.91 33.14
N PRO A 106 1.39 14.16 32.07
CA PRO A 106 1.15 13.51 30.79
C PRO A 106 1.62 12.05 30.86
N PHE A 107 0.73 11.12 30.51
CA PHE A 107 1.06 9.70 30.40
C PHE A 107 0.78 9.21 28.98
N ARG A 108 1.85 8.93 28.23
CA ARG A 108 1.74 8.39 26.85
C ARG A 108 1.77 6.88 26.89
N ILE A 109 0.73 6.24 26.35
CA ILE A 109 0.70 4.79 26.19
C ILE A 109 1.72 4.41 25.11
N PRO A 110 2.74 3.57 25.43
CA PRO A 110 3.73 3.15 24.44
C PRO A 110 3.10 2.27 23.37
N ALA A 111 3.61 2.37 22.15
CA ALA A 111 3.28 1.42 21.10
C ALA A 111 3.84 0.03 21.43
N LEU A 112 3.16 -1.02 20.97
CA LEU A 112 3.62 -2.40 21.16
C LEU A 112 4.94 -2.63 20.41
N GLY A 113 5.93 -3.19 21.10
CA GLY A 113 7.12 -3.73 20.48
C GLY A 113 6.82 -4.98 19.65
N GLU A 114 7.84 -5.51 18.98
CA GLU A 114 7.70 -6.70 18.12
C GLU A 114 7.26 -7.95 18.91
N THR A 115 7.93 -8.23 20.05
CA THR A 115 7.56 -9.34 20.93
C THR A 115 6.15 -9.20 21.47
N GLU A 116 5.77 -8.00 21.91
CA GLU A 116 4.45 -7.72 22.47
C GLU A 116 3.36 -7.85 21.40
N THR A 117 3.63 -7.35 20.20
CA THR A 117 2.75 -7.51 19.04
C THR A 117 2.56 -8.99 18.71
N ARG A 118 3.63 -9.80 18.72
CA ARG A 118 3.52 -11.24 18.45
C ARG A 118 2.67 -11.95 19.49
N ILE A 119 2.90 -11.66 20.78
CA ILE A 119 2.06 -12.19 21.87
C ILE A 119 0.59 -11.77 21.67
N TYR A 120 0.35 -10.50 21.36
CA TYR A 120 -1.00 -9.97 21.15
C TYR A 120 -1.72 -10.64 19.96
N VAL A 121 -1.05 -10.78 18.81
CA VAL A 121 -1.58 -11.47 17.62
C VAL A 121 -1.87 -12.93 17.93
N THR A 122 -0.95 -13.64 18.59
CA THR A 122 -1.14 -15.04 19.00
C THR A 122 -2.38 -15.19 19.87
N LEU A 123 -2.54 -14.33 20.88
CA LEU A 123 -3.72 -14.38 21.76
C LEU A 123 -5.01 -14.11 21.00
N LEU A 124 -5.04 -13.11 20.11
CA LEU A 124 -6.24 -12.82 19.31
C LEU A 124 -6.64 -13.98 18.41
N LEU A 125 -5.67 -14.63 17.74
CA LEU A 125 -5.94 -15.78 16.88
C LEU A 125 -6.40 -17.00 17.67
N ILE A 126 -5.76 -17.28 18.82
CA ILE A 126 -6.17 -18.38 19.71
C ILE A 126 -7.57 -18.12 20.29
N GLY A 127 -7.84 -16.89 20.73
CA GLY A 127 -9.14 -16.49 21.27
C GLY A 127 -10.27 -16.61 20.23
N ALA A 128 -9.97 -16.36 18.95
CA ALA A 128 -10.93 -16.56 17.87
C ALA A 128 -11.29 -18.04 17.64
N GLU A 129 -10.36 -18.97 17.89
CA GLU A 129 -10.56 -20.41 17.72
C GLU A 129 -11.19 -21.08 18.96
N LEU A 130 -10.79 -20.67 20.16
CA LEU A 130 -11.25 -21.29 21.42
C LEU A 130 -12.46 -20.58 22.05
N GLY A 131 -12.66 -19.31 21.75
CA GLY A 131 -13.61 -18.43 22.44
C GLY A 131 -12.99 -17.73 23.66
N GLU A 132 -13.48 -16.53 23.97
CA GLU A 132 -12.94 -15.69 25.04
C GLU A 132 -13.17 -16.27 26.45
N ASP A 133 -14.24 -17.06 26.62
CA ASP A 133 -14.63 -17.66 27.90
C ASP A 133 -13.95 -19.02 28.19
N ASP A 134 -13.08 -19.50 27.30
CA ASP A 134 -12.43 -20.81 27.49
C ASP A 134 -11.43 -20.76 28.67
N PRO A 135 -11.52 -21.68 29.66
CA PRO A 135 -10.61 -21.69 30.80
C PRO A 135 -9.13 -21.86 30.41
N ALA A 136 -8.84 -22.62 29.34
CA ALA A 136 -7.48 -22.82 28.85
C ALA A 136 -6.95 -21.52 28.21
N TYR A 137 -7.80 -20.76 27.54
CA TYR A 137 -7.44 -19.44 27.02
C TYR A 137 -7.16 -18.44 28.15
N SER A 138 -7.99 -18.43 29.20
CA SER A 138 -7.74 -17.61 30.40
C SER A 138 -6.40 -17.95 31.08
N ALA A 139 -6.06 -19.25 31.17
CA ALA A 139 -4.76 -19.69 31.68
C ALA A 139 -3.59 -19.21 30.79
N LEU A 140 -3.75 -19.28 29.47
CA LEU A 140 -2.76 -18.77 28.52
C LEU A 140 -2.57 -17.24 28.64
N ILE A 141 -3.64 -16.48 28.86
CA ILE A 141 -3.56 -15.03 29.12
C ILE A 141 -2.73 -14.74 30.37
N ALA A 142 -2.90 -15.52 31.45
CA ALA A 142 -2.11 -15.35 32.66
C ALA A 142 -0.62 -15.58 32.40
N VAL A 143 -0.26 -16.63 31.65
CA VAL A 143 1.13 -16.90 31.23
C VAL A 143 1.68 -15.77 30.37
N ALA A 144 0.90 -15.30 29.39
CA ALA A 144 1.29 -14.20 28.52
C ALA A 144 1.53 -12.89 29.31
N ARG A 145 0.70 -12.58 30.31
CA ARG A 145 0.88 -11.42 31.20
C ARG A 145 2.19 -11.49 31.97
N GLU A 146 2.60 -12.67 32.43
CA GLU A 146 3.90 -12.85 33.10
C GLU A 146 5.07 -12.60 32.13
N LEU A 147 4.98 -13.06 30.89
CA LEU A 147 6.00 -12.80 29.86
C LEU A 147 6.10 -11.30 29.51
N LEU A 148 4.96 -10.61 29.44
CA LEU A 148 4.89 -9.17 29.15
C LEU A 148 5.46 -8.28 30.26
N LYS A 149 5.73 -8.81 31.45
CA LYS A 149 6.47 -8.05 32.49
C LYS A 149 7.92 -7.79 32.07
N ARG A 150 8.51 -8.66 31.25
CA ARG A 150 9.92 -8.59 30.83
C ARG A 150 10.10 -9.03 29.36
N PRO A 151 9.50 -8.32 28.39
CA PRO A 151 9.48 -8.72 26.98
C PRO A 151 10.89 -8.77 26.34
N TRP A 152 11.88 -8.08 26.92
CA TRP A 152 13.27 -8.11 26.46
C TRP A 152 14.02 -9.41 26.81
N LYS A 153 13.45 -10.28 27.65
CA LYS A 153 14.08 -11.57 28.02
C LYS A 153 13.56 -12.75 27.21
N THR A 154 12.44 -12.59 26.50
CA THR A 154 11.73 -13.72 25.90
C THR A 154 11.43 -13.46 24.44
N ALA A 155 11.53 -14.52 23.64
CA ALA A 155 11.10 -14.62 22.25
C ALA A 155 9.71 -14.01 21.98
N GLY A 156 8.74 -14.37 22.83
CA GLY A 156 7.29 -14.28 22.64
C GLY A 156 6.63 -15.54 23.22
N LEU A 157 5.39 -15.85 22.82
CA LEU A 157 4.73 -17.14 23.15
C LEU A 157 5.22 -18.22 22.18
N ASP A 158 6.04 -19.16 22.66
CA ASP A 158 6.50 -20.29 21.85
C ASP A 158 5.50 -21.47 21.89
N ALA A 159 5.65 -22.39 20.94
CA ALA A 159 4.78 -23.55 20.82
C ALA A 159 4.76 -24.42 22.09
N GLN A 160 5.87 -24.50 22.82
CA GLN A 160 5.98 -25.29 24.05
C GLN A 160 5.20 -24.67 25.21
N THR A 161 5.29 -23.35 25.38
CA THR A 161 4.52 -22.60 26.39
C THR A 161 3.03 -22.72 26.11
N VAL A 162 2.64 -22.58 24.84
CA VAL A 162 1.23 -22.70 24.42
C VAL A 162 0.71 -24.12 24.62
N LYS A 163 1.51 -25.14 24.28
CA LYS A 163 1.16 -26.55 24.52
C LYS A 163 1.00 -26.87 26.01
N THR A 164 1.86 -26.31 26.85
CA THR A 164 1.78 -26.48 28.31
C THR A 164 0.51 -25.84 28.89
N ALA A 165 0.13 -24.66 28.38
CA ALA A 165 -1.06 -23.93 28.84
C ALA A 165 -2.39 -24.53 28.31
N LEU A 166 -2.40 -25.01 27.06
CA LEU A 166 -3.63 -25.47 26.40
C LEU A 166 -3.85 -26.99 26.44
N GLY A 167 -2.82 -27.78 26.79
CA GLY A 167 -2.90 -29.24 26.83
C GLY A 167 -3.38 -29.82 25.49
N ASP A 168 -4.43 -30.64 25.55
CA ASP A 168 -5.01 -31.31 24.37
C ASP A 168 -5.57 -30.33 23.32
N LYS A 169 -5.92 -29.10 23.72
CA LYS A 169 -6.43 -28.06 22.81
C LYS A 169 -5.33 -27.43 21.96
N ALA A 170 -4.05 -27.67 22.27
CA ALA A 170 -2.92 -27.12 21.53
C ALA A 170 -2.96 -27.50 20.04
N ALA A 171 -3.44 -28.70 19.70
CA ALA A 171 -3.54 -29.15 18.31
C ALA A 171 -4.52 -28.30 17.49
N LYS A 172 -5.60 -27.80 18.10
CA LYS A 172 -6.60 -26.95 17.41
C LYS A 172 -6.05 -25.59 17.03
N VAL A 173 -5.09 -25.08 17.79
CA VAL A 173 -4.56 -23.71 17.62
C VAL A 173 -3.21 -23.68 16.91
N GLN A 174 -2.71 -24.82 16.44
CA GLN A 174 -1.41 -24.90 15.77
C GLN A 174 -1.35 -23.98 14.54
N ASN A 175 -2.44 -23.90 13.77
CA ASN A 175 -2.55 -23.01 12.62
C ASN A 175 -2.47 -21.53 13.02
N ALA A 176 -3.10 -21.15 14.14
CA ALA A 176 -3.04 -19.80 14.68
C ALA A 176 -1.61 -19.40 15.10
N LEU A 177 -0.86 -20.33 15.69
CA LEU A 177 0.56 -20.11 16.05
C LEU A 177 1.42 -19.92 14.81
N THR A 178 1.31 -20.83 13.84
CA THR A 178 2.07 -20.74 12.59
C THR A 178 1.75 -19.44 11.84
N LEU A 179 0.48 -19.04 11.78
CA LEU A 179 0.07 -17.79 11.17
C LEU A 179 0.67 -16.58 11.93
N SER A 180 0.59 -16.57 13.27
CA SER A 180 1.16 -15.50 14.10
C SER A 180 2.66 -15.33 13.90
N ASP A 181 3.42 -16.43 13.85
CA ASP A 181 4.86 -16.40 13.62
C ASP A 181 5.22 -15.88 12.21
N GLN A 182 4.40 -16.18 11.21
CA GLN A 182 4.61 -15.71 9.83
C GLN A 182 4.28 -14.22 9.66
N ILE A 183 3.18 -13.75 10.23
CA ILE A 183 2.68 -12.38 9.98
C ILE A 183 3.14 -11.38 11.05
N GLY A 184 3.47 -11.85 12.25
CA GLY A 184 3.77 -11.03 13.43
C GLY A 184 4.84 -9.97 13.20
N PRO A 185 6.03 -10.30 12.66
CA PRO A 185 7.11 -9.33 12.45
C PRO A 185 6.75 -8.19 11.48
N ILE A 186 6.10 -8.51 10.35
CA ILE A 186 5.69 -7.48 9.37
C ILE A 186 4.48 -6.71 9.87
N LEU A 187 3.56 -7.36 10.57
CA LEU A 187 2.43 -6.66 11.16
C LEU A 187 2.90 -5.68 12.24
N ALA A 188 3.89 -6.05 13.07
CA ALA A 188 4.49 -5.17 14.08
C ALA A 188 5.15 -3.94 13.44
N SER A 189 6.04 -4.16 12.46
CA SER A 189 6.73 -3.07 11.75
C SER A 189 5.79 -2.23 10.88
N GLY A 190 4.83 -2.83 10.19
CA GLY A 190 3.87 -2.13 9.33
C GLY A 190 2.83 -1.33 10.11
N THR A 191 2.32 -1.85 11.22
CA THR A 191 1.34 -1.14 12.06
C THR A 191 1.96 -0.20 13.09
N GLN A 192 3.30 -0.19 13.19
CA GLN A 192 4.04 0.57 14.21
C GLN A 192 3.52 0.28 15.62
N GLY A 193 3.18 -0.98 15.89
CA GLY A 193 2.70 -1.43 17.20
C GLY A 193 1.30 -0.96 17.59
N ASN A 194 0.47 -0.47 16.65
CA ASN A 194 -0.88 0.00 16.94
C ASN A 194 -1.89 -1.16 17.10
N PRO A 195 -2.44 -1.43 18.31
CA PRO A 195 -3.30 -2.57 18.57
C PRO A 195 -4.60 -2.57 17.74
N ARG A 196 -5.20 -1.39 17.53
CA ARG A 196 -6.41 -1.24 16.72
C ARG A 196 -6.15 -1.61 15.26
N GLN A 197 -5.01 -1.19 14.73
CA GLN A 197 -4.61 -1.53 13.36
C GLN A 197 -4.34 -3.03 13.18
N ILE A 198 -3.71 -3.66 14.18
CA ILE A 198 -3.47 -5.11 14.24
C ILE A 198 -4.81 -5.86 14.26
N LYS A 199 -5.70 -5.54 15.20
CA LYS A 199 -7.02 -6.18 15.30
C LYS A 199 -7.84 -6.00 14.02
N ARG A 200 -7.81 -4.81 13.42
CA ARG A 200 -8.47 -4.55 12.12
C ARG A 200 -7.90 -5.44 11.01
N PHE A 201 -6.58 -5.61 10.95
CA PHE A 201 -5.94 -6.49 9.96
C PHE A 201 -6.43 -7.94 10.11
N LEU A 202 -6.39 -8.47 11.33
CA LEU A 202 -6.80 -9.86 11.61
C LEU A 202 -8.30 -10.06 11.34
N ASN A 203 -9.16 -9.12 11.76
CA ASN A 203 -10.59 -9.18 11.47
C ASN A 203 -10.86 -9.16 9.97
N THR A 204 -10.18 -8.30 9.20
CA THR A 204 -10.32 -8.27 7.74
C THR A 204 -9.84 -9.58 7.10
N LEU A 205 -8.73 -10.16 7.59
CA LEU A 205 -8.20 -11.44 7.11
C LEU A 205 -9.22 -12.57 7.31
N LEU A 206 -9.76 -12.70 8.52
CA LEU A 206 -10.76 -13.71 8.85
C LEU A 206 -12.07 -13.49 8.09
N LEU A 207 -12.56 -12.25 7.99
CA LEU A 207 -13.77 -11.92 7.25
C LEU A 207 -13.62 -12.28 5.76
N ARG A 208 -12.48 -11.98 5.16
CA ARG A 208 -12.16 -12.30 3.76
C ARG A 208 -12.15 -13.81 3.54
N HIS A 209 -11.50 -14.58 4.42
CA HIS A 209 -11.51 -16.03 4.35
C HIS A 209 -12.94 -16.62 4.50
N GLN A 210 -13.72 -16.12 5.47
CA GLN A 210 -15.12 -16.53 5.63
C GLN A 210 -15.99 -16.18 4.41
N THR A 211 -15.71 -15.04 3.76
CA THR A 211 -16.38 -14.66 2.51
C THR A 211 -16.06 -15.64 1.38
N ALA A 212 -14.82 -16.13 1.29
CA ALA A 212 -14.43 -17.14 0.30
C ALA A 212 -15.14 -18.48 0.54
N LEU A 213 -15.19 -18.93 1.81
CA LEU A 213 -15.94 -20.12 2.22
C LEU A 213 -17.43 -20.00 1.87
N ALA A 214 -18.07 -18.89 2.22
CA ALA A 214 -19.49 -18.65 1.93
C ALA A 214 -19.80 -18.62 0.42
N ARG A 215 -18.82 -18.28 -0.41
CA ARG A 215 -18.94 -18.26 -1.88
C ARG A 215 -18.59 -19.60 -2.54
N GLY A 216 -18.12 -20.59 -1.78
CA GLY A 216 -17.84 -21.94 -2.29
C GLY A 216 -16.45 -22.17 -2.87
N PHE A 217 -15.51 -21.23 -2.72
CA PHE A 217 -14.11 -21.39 -3.17
C PHE A 217 -13.09 -21.22 -2.03
N GLY A 218 -13.55 -21.35 -0.77
CA GLY A 218 -12.68 -21.17 0.41
C GLY A 218 -11.47 -22.11 0.45
N ASP A 219 -11.59 -23.33 -0.10
CA ASP A 219 -10.49 -24.30 -0.17
C ASP A 219 -9.31 -23.82 -1.05
N GLU A 220 -9.57 -22.90 -1.98
CA GLU A 220 -8.54 -22.28 -2.82
C GLU A 220 -7.79 -21.16 -2.08
N VAL A 221 -8.34 -20.63 -0.99
CA VAL A 221 -7.84 -19.45 -0.26
C VAL A 221 -7.17 -19.87 1.05
N LYS A 222 -5.84 -20.02 1.03
CA LYS A 222 -5.05 -20.33 2.22
C LYS A 222 -4.77 -19.07 3.04
N LEU A 223 -5.11 -19.09 4.33
CA LEU A 223 -4.90 -17.97 5.26
C LEU A 223 -3.47 -17.37 5.24
N PRO A 224 -2.38 -18.16 5.25
CA PRO A 224 -1.01 -17.62 5.16
C PRO A 224 -0.73 -16.84 3.88
N VAL A 225 -1.20 -17.35 2.73
CA VAL A 225 -1.05 -16.70 1.42
C VAL A 225 -1.84 -15.39 1.40
N LEU A 226 -3.09 -15.44 1.84
CA LEU A 226 -3.96 -14.26 1.94
C LEU A 226 -3.34 -13.20 2.85
N ALA A 227 -2.79 -13.59 4.00
CA ALA A 227 -2.17 -12.66 4.92
C ALA A 227 -0.92 -11.99 4.31
N LYS A 228 -0.04 -12.76 3.65
CA LYS A 228 1.15 -12.21 2.97
C LYS A 228 0.74 -11.19 1.89
N LEU A 229 -0.27 -11.50 1.08
CA LEU A 229 -0.81 -10.56 0.09
C LEU A 229 -1.43 -9.32 0.74
N MET A 230 -2.19 -9.48 1.82
CA MET A 230 -2.79 -8.35 2.55
C MET A 230 -1.75 -7.42 3.19
N LEU A 231 -0.59 -7.96 3.60
CA LEU A 231 0.53 -7.14 4.07
C LEU A 231 1.08 -6.27 2.93
N ALA A 232 1.22 -6.82 1.73
CA ALA A 232 1.60 -6.04 0.55
C ALA A 232 0.52 -5.00 0.20
N GLU A 233 -0.75 -5.37 0.17
CA GLU A 233 -1.87 -4.45 -0.10
C GLU A 233 -1.86 -3.23 0.83
N ARG A 234 -1.58 -3.47 2.12
CA ARG A 234 -1.67 -2.43 3.15
C ARG A 234 -0.42 -1.56 3.25
N PHE A 235 0.77 -2.15 3.13
CA PHE A 235 2.04 -1.46 3.42
C PHE A 235 2.91 -1.22 2.18
N LEU A 236 2.66 -1.94 1.09
CA LEU A 236 3.42 -1.90 -0.17
C LEU A 236 2.45 -1.82 -1.36
N SER A 237 1.54 -0.83 -1.35
CA SER A 237 0.43 -0.73 -2.30
C SER A 237 0.85 -0.82 -3.77
N ARG A 238 1.97 -0.17 -4.12
CA ARG A 238 2.54 -0.21 -5.48
C ARG A 238 2.96 -1.62 -5.89
N LEU A 239 3.66 -2.34 -5.01
CA LEU A 239 4.05 -3.74 -5.22
C LEU A 239 2.80 -4.62 -5.41
N PHE A 240 1.82 -4.47 -4.51
CA PHE A 240 0.57 -5.23 -4.60
C PHE A 240 -0.17 -4.99 -5.92
N ASP A 241 -0.29 -3.73 -6.35
CA ASP A 241 -0.94 -3.39 -7.61
C ASP A 241 -0.22 -4.02 -8.82
N GLN A 242 1.11 -4.03 -8.81
CA GLN A 242 1.90 -4.65 -9.88
C GLN A 242 1.72 -6.18 -9.89
N ILE A 243 1.77 -6.84 -8.74
CA ILE A 243 1.50 -8.28 -8.61
C ILE A 243 0.08 -8.61 -9.07
N ALA A 244 -0.91 -7.86 -8.59
CA ALA A 244 -2.32 -8.07 -8.91
C ALA A 244 -2.58 -7.93 -10.42
N SER A 245 -1.97 -6.93 -11.03
CA SER A 245 -2.09 -6.65 -12.46
C SER A 245 -1.44 -7.72 -13.32
N ALA A 246 -0.28 -8.24 -12.91
CA ALA A 246 0.39 -9.35 -13.59
C ALA A 246 -0.40 -10.66 -13.45
N ALA A 247 -0.78 -11.03 -12.23
CA ALA A 247 -1.52 -12.25 -11.95
C ALA A 247 -2.89 -12.30 -12.62
N ALA A 248 -3.60 -11.18 -12.72
CA ALA A 248 -4.90 -11.16 -13.38
C ALA A 248 -4.83 -11.27 -14.92
N ARG A 249 -3.65 -11.07 -15.53
CA ARG A 249 -3.43 -11.30 -16.98
C ARG A 249 -2.91 -12.70 -17.29
N ASP A 250 -2.27 -13.33 -16.32
CA ASP A 250 -1.70 -14.65 -16.47
C ASP A 250 -2.80 -15.73 -16.50
N PRO A 251 -2.81 -16.65 -17.47
CA PRO A 251 -3.82 -17.72 -17.54
C PRO A 251 -3.87 -18.61 -16.30
N ASP A 252 -2.76 -18.75 -15.59
CA ASP A 252 -2.64 -19.55 -14.36
C ASP A 252 -2.67 -18.68 -13.09
N GLY A 253 -2.88 -17.37 -13.21
CA GLY A 253 -2.96 -16.46 -12.08
C GLY A 253 -1.62 -16.15 -11.40
N ARG A 254 -0.49 -16.40 -12.06
CA ARG A 254 0.86 -16.25 -11.49
C ARG A 254 1.50 -14.91 -11.85
N CYS A 255 2.49 -14.50 -11.07
CA CYS A 255 3.34 -13.34 -11.36
C CYS A 255 4.78 -13.80 -11.56
N ALA A 256 5.27 -13.72 -12.81
CA ALA A 256 6.58 -14.26 -13.19
C ALA A 256 7.75 -13.64 -12.40
N ASP A 257 7.69 -12.35 -12.09
CA ASP A 257 8.75 -11.65 -11.35
C ASP A 257 8.83 -12.04 -9.86
N LEU A 258 7.79 -12.67 -9.29
CA LEU A 258 7.81 -13.11 -7.89
C LEU A 258 8.83 -14.21 -7.64
N ALA A 259 8.99 -15.16 -8.56
CA ALA A 259 9.95 -16.26 -8.41
C ALA A 259 11.38 -15.73 -8.23
N ALA A 260 11.77 -14.78 -9.07
CA ALA A 260 13.09 -14.17 -9.03
C ALA A 260 13.28 -13.25 -7.81
N LEU A 261 12.22 -12.56 -7.36
CA LEU A 261 12.26 -11.75 -6.14
C LEU A 261 12.41 -12.61 -4.89
N GLU A 262 11.60 -13.67 -4.75
CA GLU A 262 11.62 -14.56 -3.59
C GLU A 262 12.94 -15.34 -3.50
N ALA A 263 13.48 -15.80 -4.64
CA ALA A 263 14.80 -16.41 -4.69
C ALA A 263 15.91 -15.44 -4.23
N ALA A 264 15.93 -14.21 -4.78
CA ALA A 264 16.92 -13.20 -4.40
C ALA A 264 16.82 -12.80 -2.92
N ALA A 265 15.62 -12.82 -2.35
CA ALA A 265 15.38 -12.47 -0.96
C ALA A 265 15.88 -13.56 0.02
N LEU A 266 15.91 -14.83 -0.40
CA LEU A 266 16.40 -15.97 0.39
C LEU A 266 17.94 -16.07 0.38
N ASP A 267 18.60 -15.66 -0.70
CA ASP A 267 20.07 -15.73 -0.82
C ASP A 267 20.82 -14.65 -0.01
N GLU A 268 20.15 -13.57 0.38
CA GLU A 268 20.75 -12.54 1.24
C GLU A 268 20.81 -12.97 2.72
N LYS A 269 22.00 -13.40 3.17
CA LYS A 269 22.31 -13.53 4.60
C LYS A 269 22.15 -12.18 5.33
N PRO A 270 21.66 -12.17 6.59
CA PRO A 270 21.46 -10.93 7.33
C PRO A 270 22.80 -10.23 7.60
N VAL A 271 22.97 -9.03 7.06
CA VAL A 271 24.10 -8.15 7.39
C VAL A 271 23.90 -7.66 8.83
N PRO A 272 24.89 -7.78 9.74
CA PRO A 272 24.76 -7.26 11.10
C PRO A 272 24.62 -5.74 11.07
N LYS A 273 23.66 -5.21 11.83
CA LYS A 273 23.43 -3.77 12.00
C LYS A 273 24.72 -3.07 12.44
N ALA A 274 25.35 -2.32 11.54
CA ALA A 274 26.38 -1.36 11.92
C ALA A 274 25.73 -0.23 12.74
N LYS A 275 26.35 0.10 13.87
CA LYS A 275 25.93 1.13 14.82
C LYS A 275 25.66 2.46 14.10
N ARG A 276 24.45 3.01 14.28
CA ARG A 276 24.13 4.40 13.94
C ARG A 276 24.82 5.34 14.94
N THR A 277 25.86 6.04 14.50
CA THR A 277 26.27 7.33 15.06
C THR A 277 25.52 8.45 14.33
N GLY A 278 25.23 9.52 15.07
CA GLY A 278 24.28 10.60 14.72
C GLY A 278 24.58 11.45 13.48
N PRO A 279 23.74 12.47 13.23
CA PRO A 279 23.41 12.94 11.88
C PRO A 279 24.46 13.91 11.33
N LYS A 280 24.85 13.70 10.06
CA LYS A 280 25.38 14.76 9.21
C LYS A 280 24.45 14.96 8.03
N ILE A 281 23.92 16.18 7.97
CA ILE A 281 23.28 16.77 6.80
C ILE A 281 24.39 17.00 5.78
N SER A 282 24.25 16.43 4.58
CA SER A 282 25.01 16.85 3.40
C SER A 282 24.13 16.72 2.17
N VAL A 283 23.72 17.91 1.72
CA VAL A 283 23.41 18.37 0.36
C VAL A 283 23.66 17.32 -0.74
N ILE A 284 22.61 17.06 -1.52
CA ILE A 284 22.66 16.27 -2.76
C ILE A 284 23.32 17.15 -3.82
N ASP A 285 24.48 16.72 -4.32
CA ASP A 285 25.10 17.25 -5.54
C ASP A 285 25.54 16.06 -6.42
N ASP A 286 25.56 16.33 -7.72
CA ASP A 286 25.38 15.40 -8.83
C ASP A 286 26.52 14.40 -9.11
N THR A 287 26.12 13.34 -9.82
CA THR A 287 26.90 12.46 -10.73
C THR A 287 27.88 11.40 -10.19
N LYS A 288 27.49 10.12 -10.34
CA LYS A 288 28.06 9.22 -11.37
C LYS A 288 27.21 7.95 -11.56
N PRO A 289 27.06 7.44 -12.80
CA PRO A 289 26.25 6.27 -13.08
C PRO A 289 27.00 5.01 -12.68
N THR A 290 26.54 4.32 -11.64
CA THR A 290 27.00 2.97 -11.30
C THR A 290 26.38 1.98 -12.27
N LEU A 291 27.23 1.51 -13.19
CA LEU A 291 27.24 0.21 -13.87
C LEU A 291 25.97 -0.63 -13.68
N VAL A 292 25.15 -0.67 -14.73
CA VAL A 292 24.09 -1.66 -14.92
C VAL A 292 24.75 -3.04 -14.98
N PRO A 293 24.47 -3.97 -14.05
CA PRO A 293 24.85 -5.36 -14.25
C PRO A 293 23.93 -5.94 -15.33
N ASP A 294 24.51 -6.66 -16.29
CA ASP A 294 23.78 -7.57 -17.15
C ASP A 294 22.84 -8.44 -16.30
N SER A 295 21.54 -8.19 -16.36
CA SER A 295 20.54 -9.09 -15.78
C SER A 295 19.36 -9.19 -16.72
N LYS A 296 18.86 -10.42 -16.89
CA LYS A 296 17.61 -10.73 -17.60
C LYS A 296 16.37 -10.23 -16.81
N ASP A 297 16.55 -9.33 -15.85
CA ASP A 297 15.52 -8.89 -14.93
C ASP A 297 14.66 -7.82 -15.60
N SER A 298 13.34 -7.86 -15.36
CA SER A 298 12.45 -6.77 -15.76
C SER A 298 12.80 -5.48 -15.00
N ALA A 299 12.45 -4.32 -15.57
CA ALA A 299 12.64 -3.03 -14.89
C ALA A 299 11.90 -2.99 -13.54
N ILE A 300 10.74 -3.66 -13.46
CA ILE A 300 9.93 -3.80 -12.25
C ILE A 300 10.68 -4.65 -11.21
N LEU A 301 11.26 -5.78 -11.62
CA LEU A 301 12.03 -6.64 -10.73
C LEU A 301 13.28 -5.93 -10.18
N THR A 302 13.93 -5.10 -10.99
CA THR A 302 15.07 -4.29 -10.54
C THR A 302 14.65 -3.30 -9.45
N GLU A 303 13.50 -2.64 -9.64
CA GLU A 303 12.91 -1.75 -8.62
C GLU A 303 12.60 -2.51 -7.32
N TRP A 304 12.02 -3.71 -7.43
CA TRP A 304 11.67 -4.54 -6.27
C TRP A 304 12.88 -4.99 -5.47
N LYS A 305 13.94 -5.43 -6.16
CA LYS A 305 15.20 -5.85 -5.54
C LYS A 305 15.93 -4.70 -4.83
N ALA A 306 15.75 -3.46 -5.27
CA ALA A 306 16.36 -2.28 -4.65
C ALA A 306 15.69 -1.86 -3.33
N ALA A 307 14.44 -2.25 -3.08
CA ALA A 307 13.68 -1.80 -1.91
C ALA A 307 13.77 -2.79 -0.73
N ASP A 308 14.38 -2.36 0.38
CA ASP A 308 14.52 -3.16 1.61
C ASP A 308 13.20 -3.72 2.15
N ALA A 309 12.14 -2.90 2.13
CA ALA A 309 10.83 -3.31 2.62
C ALA A 309 10.20 -4.41 1.74
N ILE A 310 10.42 -4.37 0.43
CA ILE A 310 9.93 -5.38 -0.52
C ILE A 310 10.71 -6.69 -0.31
N ARG A 311 12.03 -6.62 -0.12
CA ARG A 311 12.85 -7.80 0.20
C ARG A 311 12.45 -8.44 1.54
N ALA A 312 12.22 -7.63 2.57
CA ALA A 312 11.73 -8.13 3.86
C ALA A 312 10.38 -8.84 3.74
N TRP A 313 9.46 -8.31 2.92
CA TRP A 313 8.19 -8.96 2.60
C TRP A 313 8.36 -10.25 1.80
N ALA A 314 9.26 -10.27 0.80
CA ALA A 314 9.52 -11.44 -0.03
C ALA A 314 10.09 -12.62 0.76
N ARG A 315 10.85 -12.36 1.84
CA ARG A 315 11.36 -13.39 2.77
C ARG A 315 10.28 -14.09 3.58
N LEU A 316 9.06 -13.54 3.65
CA LEU A 316 7.98 -14.20 4.36
C LEU A 316 7.58 -15.51 3.69
N SER A 317 7.32 -16.52 4.51
CA SER A 317 6.62 -17.73 4.08
C SER A 317 5.11 -17.51 4.12
N PRO A 318 4.33 -18.10 3.19
CA PRO A 318 4.76 -18.98 2.09
C PRO A 318 5.24 -18.22 0.84
N ALA A 319 5.97 -18.90 -0.04
CA ALA A 319 6.28 -18.39 -1.39
C ALA A 319 4.99 -18.25 -2.22
N LEU A 320 4.93 -17.20 -3.04
CA LEU A 320 3.76 -16.84 -3.84
C LEU A 320 3.95 -17.12 -5.34
N ALA A 321 5.18 -17.37 -5.78
CA ALA A 321 5.53 -17.54 -7.19
C ALA A 321 4.64 -18.56 -7.95
N GLU A 322 4.38 -19.71 -7.34
CA GLU A 322 3.65 -20.83 -7.97
C GLU A 322 2.14 -20.83 -7.65
N VAL A 323 1.66 -19.87 -6.87
CA VAL A 323 0.28 -19.83 -6.38
C VAL A 323 -0.60 -19.06 -7.35
N ASP A 324 -1.77 -19.61 -7.69
CA ASP A 324 -2.82 -18.86 -8.40
C ASP A 324 -3.36 -17.76 -7.48
N LEU A 325 -3.06 -16.51 -7.79
CA LEU A 325 -3.43 -15.37 -6.95
C LEU A 325 -4.86 -14.88 -7.23
N ARG A 326 -5.56 -15.37 -8.26
CA ARG A 326 -6.89 -14.86 -8.65
C ARG A 326 -7.97 -15.02 -7.57
N PRO A 327 -8.09 -16.17 -6.87
CA PRO A 327 -9.06 -16.31 -5.77
C PRO A 327 -8.79 -15.29 -4.65
N TYR A 328 -7.52 -15.01 -4.36
CA TYR A 328 -7.11 -14.04 -3.35
C TYR A 328 -7.47 -12.61 -3.78
N LEU A 329 -7.12 -12.24 -5.01
CA LEU A 329 -7.43 -10.92 -5.57
C LEU A 329 -8.95 -10.67 -5.60
N PHE A 330 -9.74 -11.70 -5.90
CA PHE A 330 -11.20 -11.63 -5.91
C PHE A 330 -11.80 -11.35 -4.52
N VAL A 331 -11.22 -11.92 -3.47
CA VAL A 331 -11.64 -11.66 -2.08
C VAL A 331 -11.17 -10.29 -1.60
N THR A 332 -10.08 -9.75 -2.16
CA THR A 332 -9.58 -8.40 -1.84
C THR A 332 -10.32 -7.25 -2.56
N LYS A 333 -11.38 -7.54 -3.33
CA LYS A 333 -12.15 -6.57 -4.16
C LYS A 333 -12.75 -5.36 -3.45
N ASP A 334 -12.69 -5.28 -2.13
CA ASP A 334 -13.24 -4.20 -1.30
C ASP A 334 -12.66 -2.80 -1.65
N ARG A 335 -11.47 -2.74 -2.29
CA ARG A 335 -10.82 -1.48 -2.71
C ARG A 335 -10.69 -1.27 -4.21
N LYS A 336 -10.45 -2.34 -4.98
CA LYS A 336 -10.26 -2.31 -6.44
C LYS A 336 -10.82 -3.59 -7.04
N ASP A 337 -11.68 -3.46 -8.05
CA ASP A 337 -12.03 -4.60 -8.89
C ASP A 337 -10.90 -4.82 -9.90
N TYR A 338 -10.39 -6.04 -10.01
CA TYR A 338 -9.36 -6.42 -11.00
C TYR A 338 -9.97 -7.26 -12.14
N PHE A 339 -11.15 -7.85 -11.97
CA PHE A 339 -11.70 -8.84 -12.91
C PHE A 339 -12.95 -8.37 -13.66
N GLY A 340 -13.52 -7.20 -13.33
CA GLY A 340 -14.71 -6.64 -14.00
C GLY A 340 -14.41 -5.74 -15.20
N ALA A 341 -15.38 -5.48 -16.07
CA ALA A 341 -15.24 -4.57 -17.22
C ALA A 341 -14.89 -3.11 -16.82
N ALA A 342 -15.23 -2.71 -15.59
CA ALA A 342 -14.88 -1.42 -15.00
C ALA A 342 -13.53 -1.43 -14.23
N SER A 343 -12.82 -2.57 -14.17
CA SER A 343 -11.49 -2.65 -13.54
C SER A 343 -10.44 -1.93 -14.36
N VAL A 344 -9.24 -1.71 -13.81
CA VAL A 344 -8.09 -1.23 -14.60
C VAL A 344 -7.84 -2.15 -15.80
N LEU A 345 -7.96 -3.47 -15.62
CA LEU A 345 -7.79 -4.45 -16.69
C LEU A 345 -8.96 -4.44 -17.69
N GLY A 346 -10.19 -4.27 -17.23
CA GLY A 346 -11.38 -4.13 -18.09
C GLY A 346 -11.37 -2.82 -18.88
N ARG A 347 -10.92 -1.72 -18.27
CA ARG A 347 -10.70 -0.42 -18.92
C ARG A 347 -9.63 -0.55 -20.00
N LEU A 348 -8.50 -1.20 -19.70
CA LEU A 348 -7.43 -1.38 -20.68
C LEU A 348 -7.85 -2.35 -21.80
N ALA A 349 -8.57 -3.42 -21.48
CA ALA A 349 -9.17 -4.30 -22.48
C ALA A 349 -10.18 -3.56 -23.38
N ALA A 350 -11.02 -2.68 -22.81
CA ALA A 350 -11.94 -1.84 -23.58
C ALA A 350 -11.20 -0.83 -24.46
N VAL A 351 -10.08 -0.28 -23.99
CA VAL A 351 -9.18 0.55 -24.80
C VAL A 351 -8.60 -0.27 -25.96
N VAL A 352 -8.10 -1.48 -25.71
CA VAL A 352 -7.57 -2.37 -26.75
C VAL A 352 -8.64 -2.69 -27.80
N GLU A 353 -9.87 -3.04 -27.40
CA GLU A 353 -10.98 -3.30 -28.32
C GLU A 353 -11.33 -2.05 -29.16
N LYS A 354 -11.32 -0.85 -28.57
CA LYS A 354 -11.50 0.40 -29.34
C LYS A 354 -10.36 0.64 -30.33
N LEU A 355 -9.12 0.30 -29.98
CA LEU A 355 -7.95 0.46 -30.83
C LEU A 355 -7.87 -0.56 -31.97
N LEU A 356 -8.59 -1.69 -31.87
CA LEU A 356 -8.81 -2.64 -32.97
C LEU A 356 -9.89 -2.15 -33.96
N GLY A 357 -10.59 -1.06 -33.63
CA GLY A 357 -11.63 -0.46 -34.47
C GLY A 357 -11.11 0.26 -35.72
N PRO A 358 -12.03 0.81 -36.55
CA PRO A 358 -11.66 1.51 -37.79
C PRO A 358 -10.89 2.81 -37.53
N LYS A 359 -10.00 3.16 -38.47
CA LYS A 359 -9.05 4.29 -38.39
C LYS A 359 -9.63 5.60 -37.87
N LEU A 360 -10.83 6.00 -38.31
CA LEU A 360 -11.48 7.24 -37.86
C LEU A 360 -11.86 7.21 -36.38
N ALA A 361 -12.33 6.07 -35.87
CA ALA A 361 -12.69 5.89 -34.47
C ALA A 361 -11.44 5.93 -33.58
N VAL A 362 -10.36 5.30 -34.02
CA VAL A 362 -9.07 5.29 -33.33
C VAL A 362 -8.47 6.71 -33.25
N GLN A 363 -8.49 7.47 -34.35
CA GLN A 363 -7.97 8.84 -34.37
C GLN A 363 -8.74 9.78 -33.43
N ALA A 364 -10.07 9.62 -33.33
CA ALA A 364 -10.88 10.37 -32.37
C ALA A 364 -10.52 10.06 -30.90
N PHE A 365 -9.95 8.88 -30.64
CA PHE A 365 -9.57 8.42 -29.32
C PHE A 365 -8.18 8.91 -28.86
N GLU A 366 -7.41 9.61 -29.71
CA GLU A 366 -6.04 10.07 -29.41
C GLU A 366 -5.95 10.91 -28.12
N GLY A 367 -6.97 11.73 -27.84
CA GLY A 367 -7.03 12.56 -26.63
C GLY A 367 -7.11 11.77 -25.33
N GLU A 368 -7.84 10.65 -25.33
CA GLU A 368 -7.95 9.75 -24.18
C GLU A 368 -6.67 8.92 -24.00
N LEU A 369 -6.02 8.51 -25.09
CA LEU A 369 -4.76 7.76 -25.03
C LEU A 369 -3.63 8.55 -24.37
N LYS A 370 -3.58 9.88 -24.56
CA LYS A 370 -2.58 10.76 -23.91
C LYS A 370 -2.71 10.78 -22.38
N GLN A 371 -3.86 10.39 -21.83
CA GLN A 371 -4.10 10.35 -20.39
C GLN A 371 -3.62 9.04 -19.73
N LEU A 372 -3.28 8.02 -20.52
CA LEU A 372 -2.72 6.78 -20.00
C LEU A 372 -1.36 7.05 -19.36
N VAL A 373 -1.08 6.43 -18.21
CA VAL A 373 0.27 6.45 -17.64
C VAL A 373 1.21 5.57 -18.49
N PRO A 374 2.53 5.83 -18.51
CA PRO A 374 3.46 5.10 -19.38
C PRO A 374 3.38 3.57 -19.29
N ALA A 375 3.20 3.03 -18.07
CA ALA A 375 3.05 1.59 -17.85
C ALA A 375 1.77 1.01 -18.47
N GLU A 376 0.66 1.77 -18.44
CA GLU A 376 -0.60 1.38 -19.07
C GLU A 376 -0.50 1.44 -20.59
N ALA A 377 0.17 2.47 -21.14
CA ALA A 377 0.40 2.58 -22.57
C ALA A 377 1.25 1.42 -23.11
N THR A 378 2.32 1.03 -22.41
CA THR A 378 3.13 -0.15 -22.76
C THR A 378 2.31 -1.42 -22.73
N GLN A 379 1.41 -1.59 -21.76
CA GLN A 379 0.53 -2.75 -21.71
C GLN A 379 -0.42 -2.82 -22.91
N VAL A 380 -1.12 -1.71 -23.20
CA VAL A 380 -2.05 -1.64 -24.34
C VAL A 380 -1.30 -1.94 -25.65
N PHE A 381 -0.05 -1.47 -25.76
CA PHE A 381 0.82 -1.76 -26.88
C PHE A 381 1.10 -3.26 -27.03
N GLU A 382 1.54 -3.95 -25.97
CA GLU A 382 1.86 -5.38 -26.04
C GLU A 382 0.63 -6.25 -26.30
N GLU A 383 -0.55 -5.89 -25.77
CA GLU A 383 -1.80 -6.58 -26.09
C GLU A 383 -2.19 -6.42 -27.57
N LEU A 384 -2.11 -5.20 -28.11
CA LEU A 384 -2.33 -4.96 -29.55
C LEU A 384 -1.30 -5.68 -30.42
N ARG A 385 -0.03 -5.67 -30.02
CA ARG A 385 1.05 -6.39 -30.69
C ARG A 385 0.74 -7.89 -30.77
N GLY A 386 0.33 -8.49 -29.65
CA GLY A 386 -0.06 -9.90 -29.60
C GLY A 386 -1.22 -10.22 -30.55
N ARG A 387 -2.23 -9.35 -30.64
CA ARG A 387 -3.37 -9.50 -31.57
C ARG A 387 -2.95 -9.39 -33.03
N VAL A 388 -2.07 -8.43 -33.36
CA VAL A 388 -1.55 -8.23 -34.72
C VAL A 388 -0.67 -9.41 -35.15
N MET A 389 0.23 -9.87 -34.28
CA MET A 389 1.16 -10.96 -34.57
C MET A 389 0.50 -12.35 -34.55
N GLY A 390 -0.63 -12.49 -33.86
CA GLY A 390 -1.43 -13.71 -33.85
C GLY A 390 -2.29 -13.91 -35.12
N GLY A 391 -2.35 -12.92 -36.01
CA GLY A 391 -3.00 -13.06 -37.31
C GLY A 391 -2.06 -13.68 -38.35
N ASP A 392 -2.56 -14.64 -39.14
CA ASP A 392 -1.74 -15.35 -40.14
C ASP A 392 -1.67 -14.62 -41.52
N ALA A 393 -2.35 -13.49 -41.67
CA ALA A 393 -2.43 -12.73 -42.92
C ALA A 393 -1.86 -11.31 -42.76
N PHE A 394 -0.70 -11.05 -43.36
CA PHE A 394 0.00 -9.76 -43.34
C PHE A 394 0.02 -9.06 -44.73
N ASP A 395 -0.69 -9.62 -45.70
CA ASP A 395 -0.88 -9.10 -47.05
C ASP A 395 -1.65 -7.78 -47.06
N THR A 396 -2.60 -7.62 -46.14
CA THR A 396 -3.37 -6.41 -45.88
C THR A 396 -3.06 -5.87 -44.49
N VAL A 397 -3.47 -4.62 -44.21
CA VAL A 397 -3.23 -3.98 -42.90
C VAL A 397 -4.04 -4.71 -41.82
N PRO A 398 -3.40 -5.36 -40.83
CA PRO A 398 -4.14 -6.02 -39.76
C PRO A 398 -4.90 -5.02 -38.87
N PRO A 399 -6.06 -5.42 -38.32
CA PRO A 399 -6.75 -4.65 -37.29
C PRO A 399 -5.81 -4.33 -36.12
N GLY A 400 -5.78 -3.07 -35.68
CA GLY A 400 -4.91 -2.61 -34.59
C GLY A 400 -3.64 -1.87 -35.03
N ILE A 401 -3.21 -1.94 -36.29
CA ILE A 401 -2.04 -1.17 -36.78
C ILE A 401 -2.28 0.34 -36.70
N ASP A 402 -3.47 0.81 -37.13
CA ASP A 402 -3.85 2.22 -36.96
C ASP A 402 -3.93 2.60 -35.46
N GLY A 403 -4.39 1.67 -34.62
CA GLY A 403 -4.38 1.76 -33.16
C GLY A 403 -2.99 2.02 -32.57
N LEU A 404 -2.03 1.19 -32.97
CA LEU A 404 -0.62 1.30 -32.57
C LEU A 404 -0.01 2.62 -33.04
N ALA A 405 -0.31 3.07 -34.27
CA ALA A 405 0.18 4.34 -34.78
C ALA A 405 -0.28 5.54 -33.94
N VAL A 406 -1.56 5.56 -33.52
CA VAL A 406 -2.11 6.63 -32.68
C VAL A 406 -1.61 6.53 -31.23
N LEU A 407 -1.48 5.31 -30.69
CA LEU A 407 -0.93 5.09 -29.34
C LEU A 407 0.53 5.56 -29.24
N VAL A 408 1.38 5.21 -30.20
CA VAL A 408 2.80 5.61 -30.23
C VAL A 408 2.96 7.12 -30.48
N ARG A 409 2.03 7.74 -31.23
CA ARG A 409 2.00 9.20 -31.37
C ARG A 409 1.64 9.89 -30.05
N ALA A 410 0.73 9.32 -29.27
CA ALA A 410 0.36 9.80 -27.95
C ALA A 410 1.48 9.58 -26.92
N HIS A 411 2.23 8.46 -27.06
CA HIS A 411 3.33 8.06 -26.17
C HIS A 411 4.61 7.78 -26.96
N PRO A 412 5.43 8.81 -27.24
CA PRO A 412 6.64 8.69 -28.06
C PRO A 412 7.68 7.68 -27.56
N THR A 413 7.66 7.35 -26.26
CA THR A 413 8.53 6.34 -25.65
C THR A 413 8.34 4.93 -26.23
N LEU A 414 7.21 4.67 -26.89
CA LEU A 414 6.90 3.38 -27.51
C LEU A 414 7.43 3.25 -28.95
N GLN A 415 8.12 4.25 -29.50
CA GLN A 415 8.69 4.19 -30.84
C GLN A 415 9.67 3.01 -31.00
N ALA A 416 10.43 2.67 -29.97
CA ALA A 416 11.33 1.51 -29.99
C ALA A 416 10.55 0.19 -30.14
N ASN A 417 9.51 -0.02 -29.32
CA ASN A 417 8.65 -1.21 -29.36
C ASN A 417 7.94 -1.36 -30.72
N LEU A 418 7.54 -0.25 -31.35
CA LEU A 418 6.97 -0.26 -32.69
C LEU A 418 7.96 -0.76 -33.74
N LEU A 419 9.22 -0.35 -33.66
CA LEU A 419 10.27 -0.81 -34.57
C LEU A 419 10.59 -2.28 -34.35
N ASP A 420 10.57 -2.76 -33.10
CA ASP A 420 10.74 -4.19 -32.79
C ASP A 420 9.60 -5.04 -33.39
N LEU A 421 8.37 -4.54 -33.36
CA LEU A 421 7.23 -5.19 -34.01
C LEU A 421 7.42 -5.23 -35.53
N LEU A 422 7.77 -4.11 -36.15
CA LEU A 422 7.96 -4.03 -37.60
C LEU A 422 9.09 -4.96 -38.07
N GLU A 423 10.19 -5.04 -37.31
CA GLU A 423 11.32 -5.93 -37.59
C GLU A 423 10.95 -7.42 -37.47
N ALA A 424 10.02 -7.76 -36.57
CA ALA A 424 9.56 -9.14 -36.37
C ALA A 424 8.59 -9.66 -37.46
N LEU A 425 8.12 -8.80 -38.36
CA LEU A 425 7.20 -9.18 -39.43
C LEU A 425 7.89 -10.02 -40.52
N PRO A 426 7.22 -11.04 -41.09
CA PRO A 426 7.79 -11.86 -42.15
C PRO A 426 7.83 -11.08 -43.49
N ALA A 427 8.98 -10.49 -43.82
CA ALA A 427 9.16 -9.62 -44.99
C ALA A 427 8.66 -10.24 -46.32
N ASP A 428 8.78 -11.55 -46.50
CA ASP A 428 8.37 -12.27 -47.71
C ASP A 428 6.85 -12.52 -47.81
N ARG A 429 6.10 -12.32 -46.72
CA ARG A 429 4.65 -12.52 -46.63
C ARG A 429 3.87 -11.25 -46.26
N CYS A 430 4.55 -10.11 -46.22
CA CYS A 430 3.94 -8.81 -45.92
C CYS A 430 3.54 -8.04 -47.17
N GLY A 431 2.39 -7.38 -47.09
CA GLY A 431 1.94 -6.36 -48.04
C GLY A 431 2.75 -5.06 -47.95
N PRO A 432 2.34 -4.00 -48.67
CA PRO A 432 3.09 -2.74 -48.76
C PRO A 432 3.04 -1.88 -47.48
N TRP A 433 2.11 -2.17 -46.57
CA TRP A 433 1.79 -1.31 -45.43
C TRP A 433 2.92 -1.07 -44.41
N PRO A 434 3.82 -2.03 -44.07
CA PRO A 434 4.85 -1.79 -43.04
C PRO A 434 5.84 -0.69 -43.45
N ALA A 435 6.01 -0.46 -44.76
CA ALA A 435 6.95 0.49 -45.32
C ALA A 435 6.43 1.93 -45.41
N SER A 436 5.16 2.21 -45.06
CA SER A 436 4.54 3.53 -45.25
C SER A 436 3.60 3.92 -44.10
N GLY A 437 3.31 5.21 -43.94
CA GLY A 437 2.33 5.71 -42.94
C GLY A 437 2.90 6.07 -41.56
N TRP A 438 4.21 5.92 -41.34
CA TRP A 438 4.87 6.15 -40.04
C TRP A 438 5.48 7.54 -39.84
N GLU A 439 5.40 8.43 -40.84
CA GLU A 439 6.05 9.76 -40.83
C GLU A 439 5.56 10.68 -39.71
N GLY A 440 4.31 10.51 -39.27
CA GLY A 440 3.74 11.24 -38.14
C GLY A 440 3.97 10.60 -36.77
N VAL A 441 4.63 9.45 -36.71
CA VAL A 441 4.76 8.58 -35.52
C VAL A 441 6.23 8.39 -35.12
N VAL A 442 7.10 8.09 -36.09
CA VAL A 442 8.54 7.90 -35.87
C VAL A 442 9.25 9.23 -36.11
N LYS A 443 9.63 9.91 -35.04
CA LYS A 443 10.23 11.26 -35.08
C LYS A 443 11.61 11.34 -34.44
N ASP A 444 11.92 10.45 -33.50
CA ASP A 444 13.19 10.47 -32.79
C ASP A 444 14.33 10.12 -33.74
N SER A 445 15.46 10.81 -33.66
CA SER A 445 16.58 10.63 -34.60
C SER A 445 17.04 9.18 -34.69
N ASP A 446 17.10 8.48 -33.57
CA ASP A 446 17.55 7.09 -33.49
C ASP A 446 16.49 6.14 -34.06
N ALA A 447 15.21 6.42 -33.80
CA ALA A 447 14.09 5.64 -34.33
C ALA A 447 13.95 5.82 -35.85
N VAL A 448 14.16 7.04 -36.36
CA VAL A 448 14.20 7.34 -37.80
C VAL A 448 15.35 6.59 -38.48
N ALA A 449 16.56 6.64 -37.92
CA ALA A 449 17.72 5.93 -38.46
C ALA A 449 17.49 4.40 -38.48
N ARG A 450 16.90 3.84 -37.41
CA ARG A 450 16.57 2.41 -37.34
C ARG A 450 15.48 2.02 -38.34
N PHE A 451 14.46 2.84 -38.53
CA PHE A 451 13.42 2.61 -39.53
C PHE A 451 13.97 2.68 -40.97
N GLU A 452 14.86 3.62 -41.28
CA GLU A 452 15.54 3.69 -42.58
C GLU A 452 16.36 2.43 -42.88
N LYS A 453 17.02 1.87 -41.85
CA LYS A 453 17.74 0.60 -41.97
C LYS A 453 16.80 -0.58 -42.27
N LEU A 454 15.61 -0.61 -41.64
CA LEU A 454 14.58 -1.61 -41.95
C LEU A 454 14.06 -1.48 -43.38
N LEU A 455 13.75 -0.25 -43.83
CA LEU A 455 13.36 0.00 -45.22
C LEU A 455 14.45 -0.44 -46.21
N GLN A 456 15.73 -0.24 -45.88
CA GLN A 456 16.84 -0.70 -46.72
C GLN A 456 16.89 -2.23 -46.79
N GLY A 457 16.67 -2.93 -45.68
CA GLY A 457 16.55 -4.39 -45.65
C GLY A 457 15.35 -4.92 -46.46
N TRP A 458 14.21 -4.21 -46.41
CA TRP A 458 13.04 -4.59 -47.22
C TRP A 458 13.20 -4.26 -48.71
N SER A 459 13.98 -3.24 -49.07
CA SER A 459 14.26 -2.90 -50.48
C SER A 459 15.09 -3.97 -51.22
N THR A 460 15.76 -4.84 -50.48
CA THR A 460 16.51 -5.99 -50.99
C THR A 460 15.80 -7.32 -50.79
N SER A 461 14.62 -7.32 -50.15
CA SER A 461 13.81 -8.53 -49.91
C SER A 461 13.22 -9.13 -51.20
N GLY A 462 12.83 -10.40 -51.16
CA GLY A 462 12.20 -11.12 -52.28
C GLY A 462 10.71 -10.80 -52.50
N SER A 463 10.10 -9.99 -51.62
CA SER A 463 8.67 -9.66 -51.68
C SER A 463 8.32 -8.78 -52.90
N SER A 464 7.27 -9.16 -53.63
CA SER A 464 6.77 -8.42 -54.79
C SER A 464 6.08 -7.10 -54.44
N PHE A 465 5.56 -6.97 -53.21
CA PHE A 465 4.76 -5.80 -52.77
C PHE A 465 5.51 -4.87 -51.81
N LEU A 466 6.29 -5.43 -50.89
CA LEU A 466 7.02 -4.64 -49.88
C LEU A 466 8.25 -3.94 -50.49
N LYS A 467 8.97 -4.61 -51.40
CA LYS A 467 10.17 -4.10 -52.07
C LYS A 467 9.98 -2.76 -52.82
N PRO A 468 8.98 -2.61 -53.72
CA PRO A 468 8.78 -1.35 -54.43
C PRO A 468 8.37 -0.22 -53.48
N THR A 469 7.55 -0.54 -52.47
CA THR A 469 7.06 0.44 -51.48
C THR A 469 8.19 0.92 -50.56
N ALA A 470 9.04 0.02 -50.08
CA ALA A 470 10.20 0.38 -49.27
C ALA A 470 11.22 1.21 -50.07
N SER A 471 11.42 0.88 -51.35
CA SER A 471 12.29 1.66 -52.25
C SER A 471 11.75 3.06 -52.51
N ALA A 472 10.43 3.21 -52.65
CA ALA A 472 9.77 4.50 -52.80
C ALA A 472 9.85 5.34 -51.51
N ALA A 473 9.59 4.74 -50.35
CA ALA A 473 9.70 5.39 -49.04
C ALA A 473 11.13 5.85 -48.71
N LEU A 474 12.15 5.10 -49.13
CA LEU A 474 13.55 5.53 -49.01
C LEU A 474 13.88 6.73 -49.91
N ARG A 475 13.31 6.78 -51.12
CA ARG A 475 13.53 7.89 -52.07
C ARG A 475 12.89 9.17 -51.57
N THR A 476 11.67 9.12 -51.03
CA THR A 476 10.99 10.30 -50.47
C THR A 476 11.73 10.85 -49.25
N ARG A 477 12.29 9.98 -48.40
CA ARG A 477 13.08 10.41 -47.23
C ARG A 477 14.48 10.93 -47.56
N LYS A 478 15.13 10.39 -48.61
CA LYS A 478 16.44 10.89 -49.09
C LYS A 478 16.34 12.16 -49.95
N GLY A 479 15.20 12.39 -50.62
CA GLY A 479 14.97 13.55 -51.49
C GLY A 479 14.53 14.84 -50.79
N GLY A 480 14.36 14.81 -49.46
CA GLY A 480 13.96 15.96 -48.64
C GLY A 480 15.08 16.61 -47.82
N ARG A 481 16.35 16.38 -48.20
CA ARG A 481 17.52 17.03 -47.58
C ARG A 481 18.01 18.19 -48.41
#